data_AF-S5DJX6-F1
#
_entry.id   AF-S5DJX6-F1
#
_cell.length_a   1.000
_cell.length_b   1.000
_cell.length_c   1.000
_cell.angle_alpha   90.00
_cell.angle_beta   90.00
_cell.angle_gamma   90.00
#
_symmetry.space_group_name_H-M   'P 1'
#
loop_
_entity.id
_entity.type
_entity.pdbx_description
1 polymer ?
#
loop_
_entity_poly.entity_id
_entity_poly.type
_entity_poly.pdbx_seq_one_letter_code
_entity_poly.pdbx_strand_id
1 'polypeptide(L)'
;NNYEAPTNRFGLVAKGMGIVVPGRVGDVIEKNLVINHNRYGIVASPMLDANLYFSQHVHVKNNVVLDSGYTDLALAGPWGPGNCFEENIYQTSTPPMLEQLHNCSNLNSSNLLARLPLQGDPSGLMMLAGFFADAQTANLDKNLYKEYPWPKEQVTMEFQDISAPSPAINLFYIPNTEEIEIPFELLEKDFENYYKAEKEIIMSGVPISSPTLWQLLFQLYGYLMPFVLYAAWAALAIKDIDTNDKVQGGMKYVWLAIVYLVPFFGVLTYHLAGPSNISKAMKFGAIIGGLFSYIAILVAGAIISGLV
;
A
#
# COMPACT_ATOMS: atom_id res chain seq x y z
N ASN A 1 14.45 0.08 15.26
CA ASN A 1 13.00 0.35 15.44
C ASN A 1 12.69 0.59 16.91
N ASN A 2 12.02 1.70 17.28
CA ASN A 2 11.68 2.00 18.67
C ASN A 2 10.22 1.60 18.96
N TYR A 3 10.04 0.42 19.58
CA TYR A 3 8.71 -0.13 19.88
C TYR A 3 8.03 0.47 21.11
N GLU A 4 8.78 1.19 21.94
CA GLU A 4 8.28 1.85 23.14
C GLU A 4 7.84 3.29 22.87
N ALA A 5 8.22 3.87 21.74
CA ALA A 5 7.87 5.23 21.36
C ALA A 5 6.36 5.52 21.14
N PRO A 6 5.53 4.62 20.57
CA PRO A 6 4.15 4.96 20.24
C PRO A 6 3.29 5.25 21.47
N THR A 7 2.87 6.51 21.62
CA THR A 7 1.89 6.94 22.65
C THR A 7 0.48 7.15 22.09
N ASN A 8 0.32 7.00 20.77
CA ASN A 8 -0.95 7.10 20.06
C ASN A 8 -1.10 6.00 19.00
N ARG A 9 -2.34 5.81 18.52
CA ARG A 9 -2.70 4.73 17.60
C ARG A 9 -2.01 4.85 16.24
N PHE A 10 -1.81 6.06 15.73
CA PHE A 10 -1.10 6.27 14.47
C PHE A 10 0.37 5.85 14.57
N GLY A 11 1.01 6.14 15.70
CA GLY A 11 2.36 5.66 16.00
C GLY A 11 2.46 4.13 16.00
N LEU A 12 1.41 3.41 16.40
CA LEU A 12 1.38 1.94 16.30
C LEU A 12 1.27 1.43 14.86
N VAL A 13 0.66 2.20 13.95
CA VAL A 13 0.58 1.85 12.54
C VAL A 13 1.93 2.09 11.87
N ALA A 14 2.54 3.26 12.11
CA ALA A 14 3.83 3.64 11.54
C ALA A 14 5.03 2.90 12.16
N LYS A 15 4.89 2.29 13.34
CA LYS A 15 6.00 1.57 14.00
C LYS A 15 6.59 0.49 13.08
N GLY A 16 7.92 0.44 13.04
CA GLY A 16 8.64 -0.53 12.23
C GLY A 16 8.68 -0.19 10.73
N MET A 17 8.11 0.93 10.31
CA MET A 17 8.31 1.49 8.96
C MET A 17 9.37 2.60 9.01
N GLY A 18 10.09 2.81 7.90
CA GLY A 18 11.07 3.88 7.77
C GLY A 18 10.44 5.22 7.42
N ILE A 19 10.29 5.49 6.12
CA ILE A 19 9.63 6.70 5.61
C ILE A 19 8.26 6.32 5.07
N VAL A 20 7.21 6.88 5.68
CA VAL A 20 5.81 6.62 5.31
C VAL A 20 5.22 7.88 4.71
N VAL A 21 4.58 7.75 3.56
CA VAL A 21 4.02 8.85 2.77
C VAL A 21 2.51 8.61 2.59
N PRO A 22 1.69 8.84 3.64
CA PRO A 22 0.29 8.45 3.63
C PRO A 22 -0.59 9.57 3.07
N GLY A 23 -1.20 9.34 1.90
CA GLY A 23 -2.14 10.28 1.27
C GLY A 23 -1.55 11.63 0.90
N ARG A 24 -0.23 11.71 0.67
CA ARG A 24 0.51 12.95 0.45
C ARG A 24 0.59 13.32 -1.03
N VAL A 25 0.81 14.61 -1.31
CA VAL A 25 0.89 15.13 -2.68
C VAL A 25 2.17 15.93 -2.89
N GLY A 26 2.97 15.56 -3.90
CA GLY A 26 4.14 16.34 -4.31
C GLY A 26 5.36 16.21 -3.41
N ASP A 27 5.41 15.19 -2.56
CA ASP A 27 6.56 14.96 -1.68
C ASP A 27 7.75 14.41 -2.50
N VAL A 28 8.96 14.92 -2.24
CA VAL A 28 10.21 14.45 -2.85
C VAL A 28 11.08 13.81 -1.78
N ILE A 29 11.45 12.56 -1.98
CA ILE A 29 12.25 11.75 -1.06
C ILE A 29 13.50 11.36 -1.79
N GLU A 30 14.58 12.05 -1.50
CA GLU A 30 15.83 11.93 -2.22
C GLU A 30 17.03 11.84 -1.30
N LYS A 31 18.02 11.00 -1.66
CA LYS A 31 19.31 10.89 -0.98
C LYS A 31 19.25 10.49 0.49
N ASN A 32 18.27 9.65 0.85
CA ASN A 32 18.12 9.08 2.19
C ASN A 32 18.81 7.72 2.30
N LEU A 33 19.34 7.43 3.49
CA LEU A 33 19.82 6.11 3.91
C LEU A 33 18.80 5.50 4.89
N VAL A 34 18.09 4.47 4.47
CA VAL A 34 16.97 3.85 5.21
C VAL A 34 17.22 2.36 5.34
N ILE A 35 17.49 1.86 6.55
CA ILE A 35 17.94 0.49 6.75
C ILE A 35 17.26 -0.13 7.98
N ASN A 36 17.00 -1.44 7.92
CA ASN A 36 16.57 -2.25 9.07
C ASN A 36 15.23 -1.83 9.65
N HIS A 37 14.20 -1.83 8.81
CA HIS A 37 12.84 -1.60 9.24
C HIS A 37 12.05 -2.90 9.20
N ASN A 38 11.40 -3.25 10.31
CA ASN A 38 10.68 -4.53 10.42
C ASN A 38 9.52 -4.67 9.41
N ARG A 39 9.02 -3.56 8.86
CA ARG A 39 7.99 -3.53 7.83
C ARG A 39 8.56 -2.94 6.54
N TYR A 40 8.15 -1.72 6.19
CA TYR A 40 8.54 -1.04 4.96
C TYR A 40 9.75 -0.14 5.18
N GLY A 41 10.65 -0.08 4.19
CA GLY A 41 11.71 0.93 4.14
C GLY A 41 11.12 2.30 3.80
N ILE A 42 10.72 2.50 2.55
CA ILE A 42 9.99 3.67 2.07
C ILE A 42 8.68 3.22 1.44
N VAL A 43 7.55 3.77 1.88
CA VAL A 43 6.23 3.41 1.37
C VAL A 43 5.38 4.65 1.06
N ALA A 44 4.93 4.74 -0.19
CA ALA A 44 3.83 5.61 -0.59
C ALA A 44 2.52 4.83 -0.47
N SER A 45 1.65 5.24 0.47
CA SER A 45 0.38 4.55 0.74
C SER A 45 -0.79 5.52 0.70
N PRO A 46 -2.02 5.05 0.51
CA PRO A 46 -3.19 5.83 0.90
C PRO A 46 -3.15 6.15 2.41
N MET A 47 -3.87 7.19 2.81
CA MET A 47 -4.22 7.48 4.20
C MET A 47 -5.70 7.24 4.40
N LEU A 48 -6.03 6.41 5.39
CA LEU A 48 -7.39 6.24 5.87
C LEU A 48 -7.56 7.11 7.13
N ASP A 49 -8.33 8.18 6.99
CA ASP A 49 -8.76 9.06 8.09
C ASP A 49 -10.27 9.34 7.93
N ALA A 50 -10.76 10.56 8.23
CA ALA A 50 -12.14 10.96 7.93
C ALA A 50 -12.53 10.77 6.45
N ASN A 51 -11.55 10.85 5.54
CA ASN A 51 -11.68 10.50 4.14
C ASN A 51 -10.52 9.58 3.72
N LEU A 52 -10.64 8.98 2.54
CA LEU A 52 -9.57 8.23 1.90
C LEU A 52 -8.74 9.16 1.00
N TYR A 53 -7.48 9.36 1.35
CA TYR A 53 -6.55 10.21 0.59
C TYR A 53 -5.52 9.34 -0.13
N PHE A 54 -5.38 9.52 -1.44
CA PHE A 54 -4.38 8.79 -2.22
C PHE A 54 -3.08 9.58 -2.30
N SER A 55 -1.94 8.89 -2.20
CA SER A 55 -0.64 9.51 -2.48
C SER A 55 -0.47 9.75 -3.97
N GLN A 56 0.01 10.93 -4.34
CA GLN A 56 0.11 11.41 -5.73
C GLN A 56 1.36 12.25 -5.90
N HIS A 57 1.98 12.21 -7.08
CA HIS A 57 3.17 13.02 -7.38
C HIS A 57 4.30 12.85 -6.34
N VAL A 58 4.39 11.70 -5.69
CA VAL A 58 5.49 11.38 -4.76
C VAL A 58 6.67 10.87 -5.56
N HIS A 59 7.81 11.54 -5.45
CA HIS A 59 9.02 11.19 -6.17
C HIS A 59 10.04 10.59 -5.19
N VAL A 60 10.34 9.30 -5.33
CA VAL A 60 11.32 8.59 -4.50
C VAL A 60 12.54 8.27 -5.34
N LYS A 61 13.62 9.02 -5.20
CA LYS A 61 14.79 8.89 -6.07
C LYS A 61 16.12 8.89 -5.34
N ASN A 62 17.10 8.14 -5.86
CA ASN A 62 18.48 8.20 -5.38
C ASN A 62 18.60 7.93 -3.87
N ASN A 63 17.75 7.05 -3.31
CA ASN A 63 17.83 6.62 -1.92
C ASN A 63 18.52 5.25 -1.83
N VAL A 64 19.09 4.95 -0.67
CA VAL A 64 19.59 3.61 -0.33
C VAL A 64 18.65 3.03 0.71
N VAL A 65 17.87 2.02 0.31
CA VAL A 65 16.84 1.41 1.15
C VAL A 65 17.07 -0.08 1.24
N LEU A 66 17.54 -0.56 2.39
CA LEU A 66 18.05 -1.92 2.51
C LEU A 66 17.51 -2.62 3.75
N ASP A 67 17.43 -3.94 3.66
CA ASP A 67 17.06 -4.81 4.76
C ASP A 67 15.74 -4.47 5.45
N SER A 68 14.68 -4.25 4.69
CA SER A 68 13.33 -4.12 5.25
C SER A 68 12.67 -5.50 5.39
N GLY A 69 11.85 -5.68 6.42
CA GLY A 69 11.20 -6.96 6.73
C GLY A 69 10.13 -7.33 5.70
N TYR A 70 9.34 -6.35 5.24
CA TYR A 70 8.26 -6.55 4.28
C TYR A 70 8.77 -6.32 2.86
N THR A 71 9.25 -5.10 2.60
CA THR A 71 9.84 -4.69 1.34
C THR A 71 10.54 -3.35 1.51
N ASP A 72 11.59 -3.11 0.74
CA ASP A 72 12.37 -1.87 0.86
C ASP A 72 11.60 -0.70 0.26
N LEU A 73 11.05 -0.86 -0.94
CA LEU A 73 10.27 0.17 -1.61
C LEU A 73 8.83 -0.31 -1.85
N ALA A 74 7.84 0.52 -1.52
CA ALA A 74 6.45 0.20 -1.76
C ALA A 74 5.63 1.35 -2.35
N LEU A 75 4.81 0.99 -3.33
CA LEU A 75 3.66 1.79 -3.77
C LEU A 75 2.38 1.02 -3.43
N ALA A 76 1.85 1.30 -2.24
CA ALA A 76 0.63 0.70 -1.72
C ALA A 76 -0.61 1.39 -2.31
N GLY A 77 -1.56 0.57 -2.76
CA GLY A 77 -2.80 1.02 -3.36
C GLY A 77 -3.96 1.20 -2.39
N PRO A 78 -4.99 1.96 -2.80
CA PRO A 78 -5.05 2.76 -4.03
C PRO A 78 -4.11 3.98 -4.02
N TRP A 79 -3.49 4.28 -5.15
CA TRP A 79 -2.61 5.43 -5.38
C TRP A 79 -3.23 6.38 -6.40
N GLY A 80 -2.87 7.66 -6.36
CA GLY A 80 -3.19 8.60 -7.42
C GLY A 80 -2.07 8.69 -8.45
N PRO A 81 -2.23 9.53 -9.48
CA PRO A 81 -1.26 9.64 -10.56
C PRO A 81 0.06 10.25 -10.09
N GLY A 82 1.09 10.07 -10.92
CA GLY A 82 2.32 10.86 -10.81
C GLY A 82 3.36 10.37 -9.81
N ASN A 83 3.09 9.31 -9.06
CA ASN A 83 4.11 8.71 -8.20
C ASN A 83 5.21 8.04 -9.05
N CYS A 84 6.46 8.16 -8.65
CA CYS A 84 7.58 7.56 -9.36
C CYS A 84 8.75 7.17 -8.45
N PHE A 85 9.52 6.20 -8.92
CA PHE A 85 10.69 5.64 -8.26
C PHE A 85 11.83 5.51 -9.28
N GLU A 86 13.00 6.06 -9.00
CA GLU A 86 14.13 6.06 -9.95
C GLU A 86 15.48 6.07 -9.22
N GLU A 87 16.44 5.28 -9.71
CA GLU A 87 17.84 5.30 -9.24
C GLU A 87 18.03 5.00 -7.74
N ASN A 88 17.09 4.28 -7.10
CA ASN A 88 17.27 3.83 -5.73
C ASN A 88 18.08 2.53 -5.67
N ILE A 89 18.86 2.35 -4.61
CA ILE A 89 19.53 1.09 -4.29
C ILE A 89 18.66 0.34 -3.29
N TYR A 90 18.08 -0.79 -3.71
CA TYR A 90 17.16 -1.59 -2.91
C TYR A 90 17.26 -3.09 -3.20
N GLN A 91 16.78 -3.94 -2.30
CA GLN A 91 16.75 -5.41 -2.48
C GLN A 91 15.38 -5.90 -2.93
N THR A 92 14.32 -5.31 -2.39
CA THR A 92 12.93 -5.73 -2.60
C THR A 92 12.03 -4.54 -2.93
N SER A 93 11.05 -4.74 -3.81
CA SER A 93 10.07 -3.72 -4.16
C SER A 93 8.68 -4.32 -4.30
N THR A 94 7.68 -3.55 -3.91
CA THR A 94 6.27 -3.93 -4.00
C THR A 94 5.47 -2.80 -4.67
N PRO A 95 4.90 -3.03 -5.86
CA PRO A 95 5.00 -4.27 -6.65
C PRO A 95 6.42 -4.54 -7.17
N PRO A 96 6.69 -5.79 -7.57
CA PRO A 96 7.95 -6.13 -8.24
C PRO A 96 8.18 -5.25 -9.46
N MET A 97 9.46 -4.95 -9.71
CA MET A 97 9.89 -4.12 -10.84
C MET A 97 9.35 -2.67 -10.76
N LEU A 98 9.23 -2.13 -9.53
CA LEU A 98 8.64 -0.82 -9.27
C LEU A 98 9.27 0.30 -10.11
N GLU A 99 10.61 0.41 -10.12
CA GLU A 99 11.29 1.44 -10.90
C GLU A 99 11.19 1.24 -12.41
N GLN A 100 11.12 0.00 -12.90
CA GLN A 100 11.01 -0.25 -14.34
C GLN A 100 9.63 0.14 -14.87
N LEU A 101 8.60 0.06 -14.03
CA LEU A 101 7.22 0.39 -14.39
C LEU A 101 6.84 1.83 -14.03
N HIS A 102 7.45 2.40 -12.98
CA HIS A 102 7.17 3.75 -12.45
C HIS A 102 8.41 4.65 -12.39
N ASN A 103 9.27 4.64 -13.40
CA ASN A 103 10.38 5.61 -13.43
C ASN A 103 9.88 7.06 -13.54
N CYS A 104 10.63 8.00 -12.98
CA CYS A 104 10.24 9.41 -13.02
C CYS A 104 10.38 10.01 -14.43
N SER A 105 11.30 9.49 -15.24
CA SER A 105 11.49 9.86 -16.64
C SER A 105 10.24 9.65 -17.53
N ASN A 106 9.39 8.66 -17.25
CA ASN A 106 8.17 8.41 -18.05
C ASN A 106 6.93 9.19 -17.58
N LEU A 107 6.98 9.98 -16.50
CA LEU A 107 5.83 10.72 -15.98
C LEU A 107 5.21 11.69 -16.99
N ASN A 108 6.05 12.33 -17.82
CA ASN A 108 5.63 13.23 -18.88
C ASN A 108 5.42 12.55 -20.24
N SER A 109 5.66 11.24 -20.32
CA SER A 109 5.46 10.50 -21.56
C SER A 109 3.97 10.38 -21.88
N SER A 110 3.64 10.37 -23.18
CA SER A 110 2.29 10.05 -23.66
C SER A 110 1.95 8.56 -23.52
N ASN A 111 2.78 7.79 -22.81
CA ASN A 111 2.65 6.35 -22.70
C ASN A 111 1.44 6.02 -21.83
N LEU A 112 0.43 5.37 -22.43
CA LEU A 112 -0.85 5.05 -21.78
C LEU A 112 -0.65 4.25 -20.49
N LEU A 113 0.37 3.39 -20.46
CA LEU A 113 0.67 2.54 -19.31
C LEU A 113 1.14 3.38 -18.11
N ALA A 114 1.98 4.39 -18.30
CA ALA A 114 2.46 5.26 -17.21
C ALA A 114 1.34 6.08 -16.53
N ARG A 115 0.17 6.20 -17.19
CA ARG A 115 -1.00 6.94 -16.68
C ARG A 115 -2.10 6.05 -16.11
N LEU A 116 -2.01 4.74 -16.30
CA LEU A 116 -3.03 3.81 -15.82
C LEU A 116 -2.76 3.46 -14.36
N PRO A 117 -3.75 3.63 -13.45
CA PRO A 117 -3.64 3.27 -12.04
C PRO A 117 -3.76 1.75 -11.86
N LEU A 118 -2.93 0.98 -12.56
CA LEU A 118 -2.94 -0.49 -12.56
C LEU A 118 -1.69 -1.14 -11.94
N GLN A 119 -0.78 -0.35 -11.38
CA GLN A 119 0.61 -0.78 -11.16
C GLN A 119 1.17 -0.55 -9.75
N GLY A 120 0.38 -0.23 -8.74
CA GLY A 120 0.76 -0.36 -7.33
C GLY A 120 0.14 -1.62 -6.74
N ASP A 121 0.42 -1.89 -5.47
CA ASP A 121 -0.09 -3.09 -4.80
C ASP A 121 -1.48 -2.84 -4.20
N PRO A 122 -2.57 -3.35 -4.80
CA PRO A 122 -3.94 -3.16 -4.29
C PRO A 122 -4.16 -3.76 -2.90
N SER A 123 -3.30 -4.66 -2.43
CA SER A 123 -3.40 -5.19 -1.08
C SER A 123 -3.06 -4.19 0.02
N GLY A 124 -2.32 -3.12 -0.32
CA GLY A 124 -1.81 -2.15 0.64
C GLY A 124 -2.89 -1.52 1.51
N LEU A 125 -4.06 -1.18 0.96
CA LEU A 125 -5.19 -0.64 1.73
C LEU A 125 -5.74 -1.64 2.74
N MET A 126 -5.84 -2.91 2.37
CA MET A 126 -6.40 -3.95 3.23
C MET A 126 -5.44 -4.26 4.38
N MET A 127 -4.15 -4.31 4.09
CA MET A 127 -3.12 -4.42 5.13
C MET A 127 -3.14 -3.19 6.06
N LEU A 128 -3.25 -1.97 5.52
CA LEU A 128 -3.35 -0.75 6.31
C LEU A 128 -4.60 -0.76 7.21
N ALA A 129 -5.76 -1.18 6.68
CA ALA A 129 -6.98 -1.36 7.46
C ALA A 129 -6.77 -2.36 8.62
N GLY A 130 -6.05 -3.46 8.36
CA GLY A 130 -5.62 -4.40 9.40
C GLY A 130 -4.76 -3.76 10.49
N PHE A 131 -3.77 -2.94 10.11
CA PHE A 131 -2.93 -2.22 11.08
C PHE A 131 -3.72 -1.22 11.93
N PHE A 132 -4.65 -0.48 11.31
CA PHE A 132 -5.50 0.44 12.06
C PHE A 132 -6.43 -0.32 13.01
N ALA A 133 -7.07 -1.38 12.56
CA ALA A 133 -7.90 -2.25 13.38
C ALA A 133 -7.13 -2.81 14.59
N ASP A 134 -5.90 -3.30 14.38
CA ASP A 134 -5.03 -3.73 15.48
C ASP A 134 -4.74 -2.59 16.45
N ALA A 135 -4.37 -1.42 15.95
CA ALA A 135 -4.05 -0.25 16.76
C ALA A 135 -5.25 0.26 17.57
N GLN A 136 -6.49 0.07 17.09
CA GLN A 136 -7.70 0.43 17.84
C GLN A 136 -7.89 -0.45 19.08
N THR A 137 -7.53 -1.72 18.98
CA THR A 137 -7.62 -2.69 20.09
C THR A 137 -6.48 -2.59 21.11
N ALA A 138 -5.43 -1.83 20.81
CA ALA A 138 -4.29 -1.67 21.70
C ALA A 138 -4.57 -0.66 22.83
N ASN A 139 -4.24 -1.05 24.06
CA ASN A 139 -4.20 -0.13 25.21
C ASN A 139 -2.87 0.63 25.21
N LEU A 140 -2.94 1.93 24.93
CA LEU A 140 -1.78 2.82 24.92
C LEU A 140 -1.80 3.74 26.13
N ASP A 141 -0.67 3.83 26.83
CA ASP A 141 -0.50 4.83 27.88
C ASP A 141 -0.16 6.19 27.29
N LYS A 142 -1.16 7.07 27.24
CA LYS A 142 -0.98 8.45 26.80
C LYS A 142 -0.11 9.28 27.74
N ASN A 143 0.15 8.82 28.97
CA ASN A 143 0.98 9.53 29.94
C ASN A 143 2.45 9.11 29.90
N LEU A 144 2.82 8.11 29.08
CA LEU A 144 4.20 7.60 29.01
C LEU A 144 5.21 8.72 28.72
N TYR A 145 4.83 9.74 27.94
CA TYR A 145 5.68 10.91 27.67
C TYR A 145 6.18 11.63 28.93
N LYS A 146 5.47 11.53 30.06
CA LYS A 146 5.81 12.15 31.34
C LYS A 146 6.93 11.41 32.07
N GLU A 147 7.17 10.16 31.72
CA GLU A 147 8.21 9.31 32.31
C GLU A 147 9.55 9.44 31.55
N TYR A 148 9.52 10.00 30.33
CA TYR A 148 10.76 10.23 29.59
C TYR A 148 11.62 11.26 30.32
N PRO A 149 12.94 11.04 30.34
CA PRO A 149 13.85 11.98 30.97
C PRO A 149 13.74 13.34 30.29
N TRP A 150 13.79 14.41 31.08
CA TRP A 150 13.95 15.76 30.55
C TRP A 150 15.21 15.78 29.65
N PRO A 151 15.13 16.37 28.46
CA PRO A 151 16.29 16.50 27.60
C PRO A 151 17.41 17.22 28.38
N LYS A 152 18.65 16.78 28.17
CA LYS A 152 19.82 17.45 28.75
C LYS A 152 19.80 18.92 28.32
N GLU A 153 20.36 19.80 29.17
CA GLU A 153 20.59 21.19 28.81
C GLU A 153 21.22 21.27 27.41
N GLN A 154 20.49 21.88 26.49
CA GLN A 154 20.98 22.13 25.14
C GLN A 154 21.88 23.35 25.19
N VAL A 155 22.98 23.34 24.43
CA VAL A 155 23.77 24.55 24.24
C VAL A 155 22.88 25.58 23.54
N THR A 156 22.73 26.76 24.14
CA THR A 156 21.98 27.85 23.53
C THR A 156 22.59 28.16 22.17
N MET A 157 21.78 28.16 21.11
CA MET A 157 22.23 28.61 19.78
C MET A 157 22.76 30.04 19.89
N GLU A 158 24.00 30.27 19.46
CA GLU A 158 24.56 31.62 19.40
C GLU A 158 23.98 32.36 18.20
N PHE A 159 23.33 33.50 18.46
CA PHE A 159 22.83 34.40 17.42
C PHE A 159 23.69 35.66 17.37
N GLN A 160 24.05 36.11 16.16
CA GLN A 160 24.78 37.38 15.98
C GLN A 160 23.97 38.61 16.44
N ASP A 161 22.64 38.57 16.28
CA ASP A 161 21.72 39.60 16.79
C ASP A 161 20.37 38.95 17.14
N ILE A 162 20.06 38.87 18.44
CA ILE A 162 18.79 38.34 18.98
C ILE A 162 17.59 39.23 18.59
N SER A 163 17.83 40.50 18.31
CA SER A 163 16.82 41.52 17.99
C SER A 163 16.43 41.48 16.51
N ALA A 164 17.30 40.95 15.65
CA ALA A 164 17.02 40.76 14.24
C ALA A 164 16.15 39.50 14.06
N PRO A 165 14.99 39.60 13.38
CA PRO A 165 14.20 38.42 13.06
C PRO A 165 14.99 37.53 12.11
N SER A 166 15.58 36.47 12.65
CA SER A 166 16.18 35.36 11.92
C SER A 166 15.24 34.16 12.04
N PRO A 167 14.27 33.98 11.12
CA PRO A 167 13.42 32.80 11.18
C PRO A 167 14.30 31.55 11.11
N ALA A 168 14.06 30.60 12.01
CA ALA A 168 14.88 29.38 12.14
C ALA A 168 15.01 28.59 10.83
N ILE A 169 14.06 28.78 9.90
CA ILE A 169 14.05 28.22 8.56
C ILE A 169 13.54 29.32 7.62
N ASN A 170 14.25 29.59 6.53
CA ASN A 170 13.72 30.36 5.42
C ASN A 170 12.60 29.54 4.76
N LEU A 171 11.34 30.00 4.87
CA LEU A 171 10.15 29.29 4.37
C LEU A 171 10.18 29.00 2.86
N PHE A 172 11.04 29.69 2.11
CA PHE A 172 11.25 29.49 0.69
C PHE A 172 12.62 28.88 0.36
N TYR A 173 13.34 28.41 1.37
CA TYR A 173 14.56 27.66 1.16
C TYR A 173 14.23 26.32 0.50
N ILE A 174 14.61 26.21 -0.76
CA ILE A 174 14.64 24.95 -1.49
C ILE A 174 16.08 24.44 -1.33
N PRO A 175 16.31 23.32 -0.62
CA PRO A 175 17.65 22.78 -0.50
C PRO A 175 18.19 22.43 -1.88
N ASN A 176 19.46 22.75 -2.13
CA ASN A 176 20.14 22.28 -3.33
C ASN A 176 20.38 20.78 -3.19
N THR A 177 19.52 19.96 -3.81
CA THR A 177 19.64 18.52 -3.68
C THR A 177 20.87 17.98 -4.39
N GLU A 178 21.48 18.69 -5.35
CA GLU A 178 22.68 18.26 -6.06
C GLU A 178 23.90 18.16 -5.14
N GLU A 179 24.02 19.08 -4.18
CA GLU A 179 25.14 19.16 -3.23
C GLU A 179 25.06 18.15 -2.08
N ILE A 180 23.90 17.51 -1.90
CA ILE A 180 23.70 16.51 -0.84
C ILE A 180 24.32 15.17 -1.28
N GLU A 181 25.11 14.54 -0.44
CA GLU A 181 25.63 13.19 -0.66
C GLU A 181 24.99 12.22 0.33
N ILE A 182 24.81 10.96 -0.10
CA ILE A 182 24.30 9.90 0.76
C ILE A 182 25.43 9.53 1.74
N PRO A 183 25.16 9.44 3.06
CA PRO A 183 26.19 9.20 4.07
C PRO A 183 26.63 7.72 4.12
N PHE A 184 27.25 7.23 3.04
CA PHE A 184 27.74 5.84 2.92
C PHE A 184 28.79 5.47 3.97
N GLU A 185 29.50 6.45 4.52
CA GLU A 185 30.45 6.23 5.62
C GLU A 185 29.81 5.60 6.87
N LEU A 186 28.49 5.76 7.04
CA LEU A 186 27.72 5.15 8.14
C LEU A 186 27.51 3.64 7.92
N LEU A 187 27.53 3.17 6.68
CA LEU A 187 27.38 1.75 6.33
C LEU A 187 28.67 0.97 6.58
N GLU A 188 29.83 1.56 6.26
CA GLU A 188 31.11 0.86 6.23
C GLU A 188 31.60 0.39 7.60
N LYS A 189 31.16 1.03 8.68
CA LYS A 189 31.69 0.78 10.02
C LYS A 189 31.09 -0.44 10.73
N ASP A 190 29.92 -0.92 10.32
CA ASP A 190 29.20 -1.94 11.11
C ASP A 190 28.10 -2.70 10.34
N PHE A 191 28.41 -3.20 9.14
CA PHE A 191 27.45 -3.89 8.26
C PHE A 191 26.63 -4.98 8.98
N GLU A 192 27.26 -5.82 9.82
CA GLU A 192 26.54 -6.89 10.53
C GLU A 192 25.50 -6.36 11.53
N ASN A 193 25.66 -5.14 12.05
CA ASN A 193 24.73 -4.55 13.01
C ASN A 193 23.51 -3.91 12.34
N TYR A 194 23.64 -3.49 11.08
CA TYR A 194 22.54 -2.85 10.36
C TYR A 194 21.63 -3.84 9.65
N TYR A 195 22.05 -5.05 9.32
CA TYR A 195 21.23 -6.00 8.54
C TYR A 195 20.65 -7.10 9.43
N LYS A 196 19.61 -6.78 10.21
CA LYS A 196 18.98 -7.70 11.18
C LYS A 196 17.45 -7.70 11.12
N ALA A 197 16.85 -7.18 10.07
CA ALA A 197 15.40 -7.17 9.97
C ALA A 197 14.87 -8.60 9.83
N GLU A 198 13.86 -8.91 10.64
CA GLU A 198 13.10 -10.15 10.49
C GLU A 198 12.32 -10.11 9.17
N LYS A 199 12.67 -11.00 8.24
CA LYS A 199 12.01 -11.06 6.93
C LYS A 199 10.65 -11.73 7.06
N GLU A 200 9.62 -11.02 6.62
CA GLU A 200 8.26 -11.52 6.54
C GLU A 200 7.96 -11.94 5.10
N ILE A 201 7.50 -13.17 4.91
CA ILE A 201 7.08 -13.64 3.59
C ILE A 201 5.68 -13.08 3.33
N ILE A 202 5.59 -12.15 2.39
CA ILE A 202 4.32 -11.60 1.93
C ILE A 202 3.88 -12.34 0.67
N MET A 203 2.76 -13.06 0.77
CA MET A 203 2.14 -13.71 -0.38
C MET A 203 0.83 -13.03 -0.67
N SER A 204 0.69 -12.45 -1.86
CA SER A 204 -0.56 -11.81 -2.27
C SER A 204 -1.03 -10.76 -1.25
N GLY A 205 -0.09 -9.97 -0.73
CA GLY A 205 -0.32 -8.95 0.29
C GLY A 205 -0.55 -9.45 1.72
N VAL A 206 -0.52 -10.75 1.96
CA VAL A 206 -0.68 -11.34 3.32
C VAL A 206 0.68 -11.65 3.91
N PRO A 207 1.04 -11.11 5.10
CA PRO A 207 2.15 -11.63 5.89
C PRO A 207 1.82 -13.04 6.39
N ILE A 208 2.62 -14.06 6.03
CA ILE A 208 2.32 -15.47 6.38
C ILE A 208 2.85 -15.86 7.77
N SER A 209 3.98 -15.28 8.18
CA SER A 209 4.70 -15.69 9.38
C SER A 209 3.93 -15.40 10.67
N SER A 210 3.28 -14.23 10.76
CA SER A 210 2.57 -13.84 11.98
C SER A 210 1.45 -12.79 11.76
N PRO A 211 0.43 -13.08 10.93
CA PRO A 211 -0.67 -12.15 10.73
C PRO A 211 -1.52 -12.03 12.01
N THR A 212 -1.96 -10.81 12.32
CA THR A 212 -3.00 -10.60 13.34
C THR A 212 -4.36 -11.05 12.82
N LEU A 213 -5.33 -11.23 13.72
CA LEU A 213 -6.70 -11.58 13.34
C LEU A 213 -7.29 -10.57 12.35
N TRP A 214 -7.07 -9.27 12.59
CA TRP A 214 -7.61 -8.21 11.75
C TRP A 214 -6.91 -8.12 10.40
N GLN A 215 -5.58 -8.23 10.38
CA GLN A 215 -4.84 -8.31 9.12
C GLN A 215 -5.30 -9.51 8.29
N LEU A 216 -5.46 -10.68 8.90
CA LEU A 216 -5.95 -11.86 8.21
C LEU A 216 -7.37 -11.65 7.66
N LEU A 217 -8.28 -11.09 8.45
CA LEU A 217 -9.66 -10.84 8.03
C LEU A 217 -9.71 -9.87 6.85
N PHE A 218 -9.10 -8.68 6.97
CA PHE A 218 -9.14 -7.68 5.91
C PHE A 218 -8.38 -8.11 4.66
N GLN A 219 -7.28 -8.85 4.81
CA GLN A 219 -6.54 -9.32 3.67
C GLN A 219 -7.22 -10.51 2.98
N LEU A 220 -7.74 -11.49 3.72
CA LEU A 220 -8.44 -12.63 3.14
C LEU A 220 -9.78 -12.21 2.52
N TYR A 221 -10.60 -11.48 3.27
CA TYR A 221 -11.89 -11.05 2.75
C TYR A 221 -11.73 -9.86 1.81
N GLY A 222 -11.04 -8.80 2.22
CA GLY A 222 -10.92 -7.57 1.44
C GLY A 222 -10.16 -7.73 0.14
N TYR A 223 -9.06 -8.48 0.15
CA TYR A 223 -8.22 -8.68 -1.04
C TYR A 223 -8.48 -10.01 -1.77
N LEU A 224 -8.57 -11.16 -1.09
CA LEU A 224 -8.71 -12.46 -1.79
C LEU A 224 -10.14 -12.78 -2.24
N MET A 225 -11.18 -12.40 -1.48
CA MET A 225 -12.58 -12.75 -1.79
C MET A 225 -13.05 -12.29 -3.17
N PRO A 226 -12.70 -11.09 -3.69
CA PRO A 226 -13.04 -10.70 -5.05
C PRO A 226 -12.58 -11.73 -6.10
N PHE A 227 -11.39 -12.30 -5.95
CA PHE A 227 -10.86 -13.32 -6.87
C PHE A 227 -11.62 -14.64 -6.73
N VAL A 228 -12.01 -15.03 -5.51
CA VAL A 228 -12.83 -16.22 -5.26
C VAL A 228 -14.21 -16.07 -5.90
N LEU A 229 -14.85 -14.91 -5.74
CA LEU A 229 -16.13 -14.60 -6.39
C LEU A 229 -16.01 -14.63 -7.91
N TYR A 230 -14.95 -14.01 -8.46
CA TYR A 230 -14.66 -14.06 -9.88
C TYR A 230 -14.51 -15.50 -10.39
N ALA A 231 -13.73 -16.34 -9.70
CA ALA A 231 -13.55 -17.75 -10.07
C ALA A 231 -14.88 -18.52 -10.04
N ALA A 232 -15.70 -18.31 -9.01
CA ALA A 232 -17.02 -18.94 -8.90
C ALA A 232 -17.96 -18.50 -10.03
N TRP A 233 -18.02 -17.20 -10.33
CA TRP A 233 -18.84 -16.68 -11.41
C TRP A 233 -18.34 -17.13 -12.80
N ALA A 234 -17.03 -17.21 -12.98
CA ALA A 234 -16.40 -17.71 -14.20
C ALA A 234 -16.74 -19.19 -14.43
N ALA A 235 -16.62 -20.03 -13.39
CA ALA A 235 -17.01 -21.44 -13.45
C ALA A 235 -18.50 -21.59 -13.84
N LEU A 236 -19.36 -20.75 -13.26
CA LEU A 236 -20.78 -20.72 -13.60
C LEU A 236 -21.00 -20.28 -15.06
N ALA A 237 -20.26 -19.28 -15.55
CA ALA A 237 -20.33 -18.82 -16.94
C ALA A 237 -19.88 -19.92 -17.91
N ILE A 238 -18.76 -20.58 -17.64
CA ILE A 238 -18.23 -21.66 -18.48
C ILE A 238 -19.24 -22.81 -18.59
N LYS A 239 -19.82 -23.22 -17.45
CA LYS A 239 -20.87 -24.26 -17.43
C LYS A 239 -22.10 -23.85 -18.24
N ASP A 240 -22.56 -22.62 -18.09
CA ASP A 240 -23.72 -22.12 -18.84
C ASP A 240 -23.41 -22.04 -20.34
N ILE A 241 -22.25 -21.50 -20.75
CA ILE A 241 -21.81 -21.44 -22.15
C ILE A 241 -21.78 -22.84 -22.79
N ASP A 242 -21.33 -23.86 -22.05
CA ASP A 242 -21.26 -25.22 -22.57
C ASP A 242 -22.63 -25.86 -22.83
N THR A 243 -23.61 -25.54 -21.98
CA THR A 243 -24.97 -26.11 -22.03
C THR A 243 -25.99 -25.25 -22.76
N ASN A 244 -25.65 -24.01 -23.14
CA ASN A 244 -26.59 -23.03 -23.66
C ASN A 244 -26.66 -23.05 -25.20
N ASP A 245 -27.82 -23.46 -25.71
CA ASP A 245 -28.08 -23.53 -27.15
C ASP A 245 -27.99 -22.18 -27.87
N LYS A 246 -28.15 -21.06 -27.16
CA LYS A 246 -28.01 -19.71 -27.74
C LYS A 246 -26.57 -19.35 -28.10
N VAL A 247 -25.59 -20.13 -27.64
CA VAL A 247 -24.16 -19.84 -27.75
C VAL A 247 -23.42 -20.92 -28.53
N GLN A 248 -24.08 -21.59 -29.46
CA GLN A 248 -23.49 -22.67 -30.26
C GLN A 248 -22.50 -22.15 -31.33
N GLY A 249 -21.63 -23.06 -31.79
CA GLY A 249 -20.67 -22.78 -32.88
C GLY A 249 -19.61 -21.75 -32.49
N GLY A 250 -19.32 -20.82 -33.42
CA GLY A 250 -18.27 -19.80 -33.24
C GLY A 250 -18.51 -18.85 -32.06
N MET A 251 -19.78 -18.56 -31.73
CA MET A 251 -20.14 -17.68 -30.62
C MET A 251 -19.72 -18.24 -29.26
N LYS A 252 -19.61 -19.57 -29.11
CA LYS A 252 -19.10 -20.24 -27.91
C LYS A 252 -17.70 -19.74 -27.55
N TYR A 253 -16.82 -19.73 -28.54
CA TYR A 253 -15.43 -19.34 -28.37
C TYR A 253 -15.28 -17.84 -28.11
N VAL A 254 -16.14 -17.01 -28.72
CA VAL A 254 -16.17 -15.56 -28.45
C VAL A 254 -16.49 -15.30 -26.98
N TRP A 255 -17.53 -15.95 -26.43
CA TRP A 255 -17.89 -15.73 -25.03
C TRP A 255 -16.89 -16.31 -24.04
N LEU A 256 -16.28 -17.46 -24.35
CA LEU A 256 -15.15 -17.97 -23.55
C LEU A 256 -13.97 -16.99 -23.57
N ALA A 257 -13.64 -16.43 -24.73
CA ALA A 257 -12.60 -15.42 -24.85
C ALA A 257 -12.92 -14.17 -24.01
N ILE A 258 -14.17 -13.68 -24.05
CA ILE A 258 -14.61 -12.54 -23.22
C ILE A 258 -14.46 -12.86 -21.72
N VAL A 259 -14.90 -14.05 -21.29
CA VAL A 259 -14.81 -14.48 -19.88
C VAL A 259 -13.37 -14.55 -19.39
N TYR A 260 -12.44 -15.04 -20.20
CA TYR A 260 -11.04 -15.21 -19.80
C TYR A 260 -10.17 -13.97 -20.01
N LEU A 261 -10.39 -13.20 -21.07
CA LEU A 261 -9.53 -12.07 -21.47
C LEU A 261 -9.97 -10.74 -20.85
N VAL A 262 -11.18 -10.65 -20.31
CA VAL A 262 -11.69 -9.46 -19.63
C VAL A 262 -11.97 -9.80 -18.16
N PRO A 263 -10.96 -9.73 -17.27
CA PRO A 263 -11.10 -10.09 -15.86
C PRO A 263 -12.25 -9.34 -15.19
N PHE A 264 -12.99 -10.03 -14.31
CA PHE A 264 -14.19 -9.56 -13.61
C PHE A 264 -15.36 -9.17 -14.54
N PHE A 265 -15.16 -8.21 -15.43
CA PHE A 265 -16.21 -7.64 -16.27
C PHE A 265 -16.74 -8.62 -17.31
N GLY A 266 -15.90 -9.44 -17.94
CA GLY A 266 -16.33 -10.37 -18.98
C GLY A 266 -17.38 -11.36 -18.49
N VAL A 267 -17.19 -11.87 -17.27
CA VAL A 267 -18.12 -12.77 -16.59
C VAL A 267 -19.42 -12.05 -16.22
N LEU A 268 -19.33 -10.82 -15.68
CA LEU A 268 -20.51 -10.02 -15.36
C LEU A 268 -21.33 -9.68 -16.61
N THR A 269 -20.65 -9.31 -17.71
CA THR A 269 -21.30 -9.01 -19.00
C THR A 269 -22.02 -10.25 -19.53
N TYR A 270 -21.39 -11.43 -19.50
CA TYR A 270 -22.03 -12.68 -19.95
C TYR A 270 -23.33 -12.97 -19.19
N HIS A 271 -23.33 -12.85 -17.86
CA HIS A 271 -24.49 -13.17 -17.03
C HIS A 271 -25.59 -12.12 -17.10
N LEU A 272 -25.24 -10.83 -17.08
CA LEU A 272 -26.20 -9.72 -16.96
C LEU A 272 -26.74 -9.20 -18.29
N ALA A 273 -25.89 -9.14 -19.32
CA ALA A 273 -26.24 -8.57 -20.63
C ALA A 273 -26.08 -9.58 -21.79
N GLY A 274 -25.37 -10.68 -21.56
CA GLY A 274 -25.11 -11.72 -22.54
C GLY A 274 -26.24 -12.75 -22.67
N PRO A 275 -26.00 -13.81 -23.47
CA PRO A 275 -27.01 -14.81 -23.80
C PRO A 275 -27.30 -15.81 -22.67
N SER A 276 -26.78 -15.57 -21.45
CA SER A 276 -26.83 -16.53 -20.35
C SER A 276 -28.25 -17.02 -20.06
N ASN A 277 -28.41 -18.35 -19.98
CA ASN A 277 -29.71 -19.01 -19.84
C ASN A 277 -30.08 -19.33 -18.39
N ILE A 278 -29.21 -18.97 -17.44
CA ILE A 278 -29.46 -19.12 -16.00
C ILE A 278 -30.69 -18.30 -15.59
N SER A 279 -31.50 -18.85 -14.67
CA SER A 279 -32.67 -18.14 -14.16
C SER A 279 -32.28 -16.80 -13.52
N LYS A 280 -33.14 -15.78 -13.66
CA LYS A 280 -32.89 -14.45 -13.08
C LYS A 280 -32.62 -14.53 -11.57
N ALA A 281 -33.37 -15.37 -10.86
CA ALA A 281 -33.21 -15.56 -9.41
C ALA A 281 -31.81 -16.09 -9.06
N MET A 282 -31.30 -17.08 -9.80
CA MET A 282 -29.95 -17.62 -9.57
C MET A 282 -28.86 -16.61 -9.93
N LYS A 283 -29.02 -15.84 -11.02
CA LYS A 283 -28.08 -14.75 -11.37
C LYS A 283 -27.99 -13.70 -10.26
N PHE A 284 -29.13 -13.23 -9.77
CA PHE A 284 -29.18 -12.27 -8.67
C PHE A 284 -28.63 -12.85 -7.37
N GLY A 285 -28.99 -14.09 -7.01
CA GLY A 285 -28.48 -14.75 -5.82
C GLY A 285 -26.95 -14.94 -5.84
N ALA A 286 -26.40 -15.43 -6.96
CA ALA A 286 -24.97 -15.72 -7.07
C ALA A 286 -24.12 -14.44 -7.17
N ILE A 287 -24.57 -13.44 -7.94
CA ILE A 287 -23.79 -12.21 -8.16
C ILE A 287 -24.06 -11.20 -7.03
N ILE A 288 -25.31 -10.80 -6.83
CA ILE A 288 -25.66 -9.79 -5.81
C ILE A 288 -25.51 -10.38 -4.42
N GLY A 289 -25.96 -11.61 -4.17
CA GLY A 289 -25.82 -12.23 -2.85
C GLY A 289 -24.35 -12.44 -2.46
N GLY A 290 -23.51 -12.88 -3.41
CA GLY A 290 -22.06 -12.98 -3.21
C GLY A 290 -21.43 -11.63 -2.89
N LEU A 291 -21.70 -10.60 -3.70
CA LEU A 291 -21.18 -9.25 -3.48
C LEU A 291 -21.68 -8.64 -2.16
N PHE A 292 -22.95 -8.82 -1.83
CA PHE A 292 -23.54 -8.35 -0.58
C PHE A 292 -22.90 -9.02 0.63
N SER A 293 -22.74 -10.35 0.61
CA SER A 293 -22.09 -11.08 1.71
C SER A 293 -20.65 -10.61 1.94
N TYR A 294 -19.90 -10.38 0.86
CA TYR A 294 -18.56 -9.82 0.91
C TYR A 294 -18.53 -8.43 1.58
N ILE A 295 -19.37 -7.50 1.11
CA ILE A 295 -19.45 -6.14 1.67
C ILE A 295 -19.90 -6.19 3.14
N ALA A 296 -20.90 -7.01 3.46
CA ALA A 296 -21.43 -7.15 4.81
C ALA A 296 -20.35 -7.62 5.80
N ILE A 297 -19.52 -8.60 5.42
CA ILE A 297 -18.42 -9.09 6.26
C ILE A 297 -17.36 -8.01 6.45
N LEU A 298 -16.98 -7.28 5.39
CA LEU A 298 -16.01 -6.19 5.52
C LEU A 298 -16.51 -5.06 6.42
N VAL A 299 -17.76 -4.64 6.24
CA VAL A 299 -18.37 -3.59 7.06
C VAL A 299 -18.50 -4.04 8.52
N ALA A 300 -18.94 -5.28 8.76
CA ALA A 300 -18.98 -5.84 10.10
C ALA A 300 -17.58 -5.89 10.72
N GLY A 301 -16.57 -6.34 9.98
CA GLY A 301 -15.17 -6.35 10.42
C GLY A 301 -14.65 -4.95 10.77
N ALA A 302 -14.96 -3.96 9.95
CA ALA A 302 -14.61 -2.55 10.19
C ALA A 302 -15.26 -2.00 11.47
N ILE A 303 -16.55 -2.27 11.69
CA ILE A 303 -17.27 -1.83 12.89
C ILE A 303 -16.72 -2.52 14.15
N ILE A 304 -16.55 -3.85 14.11
CA ILE A 304 -16.10 -4.61 15.29
C ILE A 304 -14.66 -4.23 15.67
N SER A 305 -13.82 -3.95 14.68
CA SER A 305 -12.44 -3.47 14.93
C SER A 305 -12.35 -1.99 15.34
N GLY A 306 -13.45 -1.23 15.26
CA GLY A 306 -13.44 0.21 15.54
C GLY A 306 -12.70 1.03 14.48
N LEU A 307 -12.57 0.49 13.26
CA LEU A 307 -12.07 1.23 12.11
C LEU A 307 -13.06 2.32 11.66
N VAL A 308 -14.36 2.04 11.81
CA VAL A 308 -15.50 2.92 11.49
C VAL A 308 -16.50 2.90 12.64
#